data_AF-A0AAD0NGN5-F1
#
_entry.id   AF-A0AAD0NGN5-F1
#
_cell.length_a   1.000
_cell.length_b   1.000
_cell.length_c   1.000
_cell.angle_alpha   90.00
_cell.angle_beta   90.00
_cell.angle_gamma   90.00
#
_symmetry.space_group_name_H-M   'P 1'
#
loop_
_entity.id
_entity.type
_entity.pdbx_description
1 polymer ?
#
loop_
_entity_poly.entity_id
_entity_poly.type
_entity_poly.pdbx_seq_one_letter_code
_entity_poly.pdbx_strand_id
1 'polypeptide(L)'
;MNSLVFAFQIEFFVAALCAAVIFYMQVRGYRKHRKQFFITLAASTVFAVAATLMRALPYLLRMPESQSVELYWLSVPLAILASALATWGSVQFFQAFDDK
;
A
#
# COMPACT_ATOMS: atom_id res chain seq x y z
N MET A 1 21.24 -12.84 -12.53
CA MET A 1 19.93 -12.21 -12.79
C MET A 1 18.77 -12.88 -12.05
N ASN A 2 18.76 -14.21 -11.83
CA ASN A 2 17.67 -14.90 -11.12
C ASN A 2 17.55 -14.57 -9.61
N SER A 3 18.65 -14.26 -8.91
CA SER A 3 18.63 -14.01 -7.46
C SER A 3 17.88 -12.73 -7.07
N LEU A 4 18.05 -11.64 -7.82
CA LEU A 4 17.37 -10.37 -7.58
C LEU A 4 15.86 -10.48 -7.79
N VAL A 5 15.44 -11.14 -8.88
CA VAL A 5 14.02 -11.39 -9.16
C VAL A 5 13.38 -12.25 -8.08
N PHE A 6 14.08 -13.27 -7.62
CA PHE A 6 13.61 -14.14 -6.54
C PHE A 6 13.49 -13.39 -5.20
N ALA A 7 14.48 -12.57 -4.84
CA ALA A 7 14.42 -11.74 -3.65
C ALA A 7 13.24 -10.76 -3.68
N PHE A 8 13.01 -10.12 -4.84
CA PHE A 8 11.89 -9.21 -5.04
C PHE A 8 10.53 -9.93 -4.93
N GLN A 9 10.42 -11.16 -5.45
CA GLN A 9 9.20 -11.96 -5.29
C GLN A 9 8.90 -12.27 -3.82
N ILE A 10 9.92 -12.66 -3.04
CA ILE A 10 9.77 -12.88 -1.60
C ILE A 10 9.31 -11.60 -0.89
N GLU A 11 9.99 -10.48 -1.16
CA GLU A 11 9.64 -9.17 -0.60
C GLU A 11 8.19 -8.81 -0.91
N PHE A 12 7.76 -9.02 -2.16
CA PHE A 12 6.39 -8.78 -2.59
C PHE A 12 5.38 -9.63 -1.80
N PHE A 13 5.63 -10.94 -1.64
CA PHE A 13 4.74 -11.82 -0.87
C PHE A 13 4.63 -11.41 0.60
N VAL A 14 5.76 -11.09 1.22
CA VAL A 14 5.80 -10.62 2.62
C VAL A 14 5.05 -9.29 2.75
N ALA A 15 5.28 -8.34 1.83
CA ALA A 15 4.58 -7.06 1.80
C ALA A 15 3.06 -7.23 1.62
N ALA A 16 2.63 -8.15 0.75
CA ALA A 16 1.22 -8.45 0.52
C ALA A 16 0.54 -9.01 1.78
N LEU A 17 1.21 -9.93 2.50
CA LEU A 17 0.72 -10.46 3.77
C LEU A 17 0.59 -9.36 4.83
N CYS A 18 1.61 -8.51 4.97
CA CYS A 18 1.58 -7.36 5.87
C CYS A 18 0.42 -6.42 5.53
N ALA A 19 0.24 -6.09 4.25
CA ALA A 19 -0.84 -5.22 3.79
C ALA A 19 -2.22 -5.81 4.11
N ALA A 20 -2.41 -7.11 3.94
CA ALA A 20 -3.66 -7.78 4.29
C ALA A 20 -3.98 -7.67 5.79
N VAL A 21 -2.98 -7.89 6.66
CA VAL A 21 -3.13 -7.74 8.11
C VAL A 21 -3.43 -6.29 8.50
N ILE A 22 -2.69 -5.33 7.95
CA ILE A 22 -2.89 -3.89 8.19
C ILE A 22 -4.30 -3.47 7.77
N PHE A 23 -4.73 -3.85 6.58
CA PHE A 23 -6.05 -3.52 6.06
C PHE A 23 -7.16 -4.13 6.92
N TYR A 24 -7.02 -5.40 7.32
CA TYR A 24 -7.95 -6.05 8.24
C TYR A 24 -8.06 -5.29 9.56
N MET A 25 -6.93 -4.89 10.14
CA MET A 25 -6.90 -4.13 11.40
C MET A 25 -7.56 -2.75 11.27
N GLN A 26 -7.34 -2.04 10.16
CA GLN A 26 -7.98 -0.75 9.89
C GLN A 26 -9.50 -0.88 9.72
N VAL A 27 -9.96 -1.87 8.95
CA VAL A 27 -11.40 -2.15 8.77
C VAL A 27 -12.05 -2.55 10.09
N ARG A 28 -11.41 -3.43 10.87
CA ARG A 28 -11.88 -3.82 12.21
C ARG A 28 -11.92 -2.61 13.16
N GLY A 29 -10.89 -1.78 13.14
CA GLY A 29 -10.81 -0.53 13.92
C GLY A 29 -11.95 0.42 13.58
N TYR A 30 -12.23 0.61 12.29
CA TYR A 30 -13.38 1.39 11.83
C TYR A 30 -14.71 0.82 12.34
N ARG A 31 -14.92 -0.50 12.21
CA ARG A 31 -16.16 -1.15 12.69
C ARG A 31 -16.36 -0.95 14.19
N LYS A 32 -15.28 -0.99 14.99
CA LYS A 32 -15.34 -0.86 16.45
C LYS A 32 -15.50 0.59 16.91
N HIS A 33 -14.77 1.53 16.32
CA HIS A 33 -14.66 2.90 16.83
C HIS A 33 -15.38 3.95 15.96
N ARG A 34 -15.74 3.61 14.72
CA ARG A 34 -16.38 4.48 13.72
C ARG A 34 -15.66 5.82 13.47
N LYS A 35 -14.35 5.87 13.71
CA LYS A 35 -13.52 7.06 13.47
C LYS A 35 -13.05 7.12 12.02
N GLN A 36 -13.11 8.31 11.41
CA GLN A 36 -12.82 8.49 9.98
C GLN A 36 -11.35 8.19 9.61
N PHE A 37 -10.39 8.41 10.51
CA PHE A 37 -8.97 8.13 10.23
C PHE A 37 -8.71 6.67 9.85
N PHE A 38 -9.51 5.71 10.35
CA PHE A 38 -9.40 4.31 9.93
C PHE A 38 -9.76 4.11 8.45
N ILE A 39 -10.70 4.89 7.91
CA ILE A 39 -11.04 4.87 6.48
C ILE A 39 -9.88 5.47 5.67
N THR A 40 -9.32 6.59 6.13
CA THR A 40 -8.15 7.23 5.49
C THR A 40 -6.97 6.26 5.42
N LEU A 41 -6.69 5.54 6.51
CA LEU A 41 -5.64 4.52 6.58
C LEU A 41 -5.96 3.27 5.72
N ALA A 42 -7.22 2.85 5.66
CA ALA A 42 -7.64 1.78 4.75
C ALA A 42 -7.44 2.16 3.28
N ALA A 43 -7.83 3.38 2.91
CA ALA A 43 -7.63 3.92 1.57
C ALA A 43 -6.14 4.01 1.22
N SER A 44 -5.30 4.50 2.14
CA SER A 44 -3.84 4.56 1.93
C SER A 44 -3.26 3.17 1.64
N THR A 45 -3.70 2.16 2.39
CA THR A 45 -3.25 0.77 2.23
C THR A 45 -3.67 0.20 0.87
N VAL A 46 -4.89 0.48 0.41
CA VAL A 46 -5.36 0.06 -0.92
C VAL A 46 -4.52 0.70 -2.03
N PHE A 47 -4.25 2.00 -1.96
CA PHE A 47 -3.40 2.67 -2.95
C PHE A 47 -1.95 2.17 -2.92
N ALA A 48 -1.41 1.90 -1.73
CA ALA A 48 -0.08 1.31 -1.59
C ALA A 48 0.00 -0.08 -2.25
N VAL A 49 -0.99 -0.94 -2.00
CA VAL A 49 -1.07 -2.27 -2.62
C VAL A 49 -1.19 -2.16 -4.13
N ALA A 50 -2.03 -1.27 -4.64
CA ALA A 50 -2.18 -1.06 -6.08
C ALA A 50 -0.87 -0.59 -6.73
N ALA A 51 -0.18 0.37 -6.13
CA ALA A 51 1.11 0.85 -6.61
C ALA A 51 2.18 -0.26 -6.61
N THR A 52 2.27 -1.03 -5.52
CA THR A 52 3.22 -2.15 -5.42
C THR A 52 2.90 -3.26 -6.42
N LEU A 53 1.62 -3.57 -6.64
CA LEU A 53 1.19 -4.51 -7.67
C LEU A 53 1.63 -4.05 -9.06
N MET A 54 1.42 -2.78 -9.41
CA MET A 54 1.83 -2.23 -10.71
C MET A 54 3.35 -2.32 -10.92
N ARG A 55 4.14 -2.17 -9.85
CA ARG A 55 5.61 -2.35 -9.90
C ARG A 55 6.03 -3.80 -9.99
N ALA A 56 5.27 -4.72 -9.38
CA ALA A 56 5.61 -6.14 -9.34
C ALA A 56 5.15 -6.93 -10.58
N LEU A 57 4.03 -6.52 -11.19
CA LEU A 57 3.42 -7.19 -12.33
C LEU A 57 4.39 -7.46 -13.50
N PRO A 58 5.26 -6.50 -13.90
CA PRO A 58 6.21 -6.72 -14.97
C PRO A 58 7.16 -7.90 -14.74
N TYR A 59 7.63 -8.06 -13.50
CA TYR A 59 8.54 -9.14 -13.11
C TYR A 59 7.84 -10.50 -13.03
N LEU A 60 6.56 -10.52 -12.68
CA LEU A 60 5.75 -11.74 -12.58
C LEU A 60 5.31 -12.24 -13.96
N LEU A 61 4.93 -11.33 -14.86
CA LEU A 61 4.38 -11.67 -16.18
C LEU A 61 5.40 -11.57 -17.33
N ARG A 62 6.65 -11.21 -17.04
CA ARG A 62 7.72 -11.01 -18.03
C ARG A 62 7.28 -10.05 -19.15
N MET A 63 6.73 -8.91 -18.75
CA MET A 63 6.21 -7.90 -19.67
C MET A 63 7.32 -7.23 -20.49
N PRO A 64 7.01 -6.70 -21.69
CA PRO A 64 7.93 -5.84 -22.43
C PRO A 64 8.33 -4.60 -21.62
N GLU A 65 9.55 -4.10 -21.86
CA GLU A 65 10.10 -2.94 -21.14
C GLU A 65 9.22 -1.69 -21.29
N SER A 66 8.68 -1.43 -22.48
CA SER A 66 7.80 -0.27 -22.74
C SER A 66 6.56 -0.26 -21.84
N GLN A 67 5.86 -1.39 -21.72
CA GLN A 67 4.70 -1.54 -20.84
C GLN A 67 5.08 -1.45 -19.36
N SER A 68 6.26 -1.96 -19.01
CA SER A 68 6.79 -1.93 -17.64
C SER A 68 7.05 -0.49 -17.17
N VAL A 69 7.59 0.35 -18.06
CA VAL A 69 7.84 1.77 -17.81
C VAL A 69 6.53 2.54 -17.64
N GLU A 70 5.54 2.30 -18.49
CA GLU A 70 4.20 2.92 -18.36
C GLU A 70 3.53 2.57 -17.02
N LEU A 71 3.54 1.29 -16.63
CA LEU A 71 3.02 0.83 -15.34
C LEU A 71 3.78 1.45 -14.16
N TYR A 72 5.10 1.59 -14.28
CA TYR A 72 5.91 2.25 -13.26
C TYR A 72 5.49 3.71 -13.10
N TRP A 73 5.34 4.47 -14.20
CA TRP A 73 4.88 5.86 -14.16
C TRP A 73 3.49 6.00 -13.55
N LEU A 74 2.58 5.07 -13.79
CA LEU A 74 1.26 5.05 -13.17
C LEU A 74 1.33 4.73 -11.66
N SER A 75 2.27 3.87 -11.26
CA SER A 75 2.46 3.48 -9.85
C SER A 75 2.97 4.63 -8.97
N VAL A 76 3.72 5.58 -9.54
CA VAL A 76 4.32 6.71 -8.81
C VAL A 76 3.26 7.60 -8.14
N PRO A 77 2.27 8.18 -8.84
CA PRO A 77 1.25 9.01 -8.20
C PRO A 77 0.41 8.23 -7.20
N LEU A 78 0.14 6.95 -7.45
CA LEU A 78 -0.56 6.08 -6.49
C LEU A 78 0.24 5.91 -5.19
N ALA A 79 1.54 5.69 -5.28
CA ALA A 79 2.42 5.59 -4.12
C ALA A 79 2.53 6.91 -3.35
N ILE A 80 2.55 8.05 -4.05
CA ILE A 80 2.53 9.39 -3.43
C ILE A 80 1.22 9.60 -2.67
N LEU A 81 0.08 9.30 -3.31
CA LEU A 81 -1.23 9.43 -2.69
C LEU A 81 -1.37 8.51 -1.46
N ALA A 82 -0.92 7.26 -1.58
CA ALA A 82 -0.88 6.33 -0.46
C ALA A 82 -0.08 6.90 0.72
N SER A 83 1.10 7.45 0.45
CA SER A 83 1.96 8.04 1.48
C SER A 83 1.30 9.26 2.14
N ALA A 84 0.71 10.15 1.34
CA ALA A 84 0.01 11.33 1.86
C ALA A 84 -1.16 10.96 2.77
N LEU A 85 -1.98 9.99 2.35
CA LEU A 85 -3.12 9.51 3.14
C LEU A 85 -2.67 8.76 4.40
N ALA A 86 -1.59 7.97 4.34
CA ALA A 86 -1.04 7.30 5.50
C ALA A 86 -0.54 8.30 6.55
N THR A 87 0.19 9.33 6.11
CA THR A 87 0.65 10.43 6.97
C THR A 87 -0.53 11.16 7.59
N TRP A 88 -1.51 11.57 6.78
CA TRP A 88 -2.68 12.30 7.27
C TRP A 88 -3.53 11.48 8.24
N GLY A 89 -3.81 10.21 7.91
CA GLY A 89 -4.55 9.30 8.79
C GLY A 89 -3.82 9.06 10.12
N SER A 90 -2.49 9.04 10.11
CA SER A 90 -1.68 8.91 11.33
C SER A 90 -1.72 10.17 12.18
N VAL A 91 -1.65 11.36 11.57
CA VAL A 91 -1.82 12.64 12.30
C VAL A 91 -3.18 12.70 12.99
N GLN A 92 -4.25 12.33 12.29
CA GLN A 92 -5.61 12.27 12.88
C GLN A 92 -5.71 11.27 14.04
N PHE A 93 -4.99 10.15 13.94
CA PHE A 93 -4.94 9.16 15.01
C PHE A 93 -4.28 9.74 16.28
N PHE A 94 -3.14 10.41 16.14
CA PHE A 94 -2.45 11.03 17.28
C PHE A 94 -3.28 12.16 17.90
N GLN A 95 -3.88 13.03 17.08
CA GLN A 95 -4.79 14.07 17.57
C GLN A 95 -5.94 13.47 18.39
N ALA A 96 -6.58 12.41 17.88
CA ALA A 96 -7.67 11.74 18.61
C ALA A 96 -7.22 11.02 19.88
N PHE A 97 -5.93 10.75 20.04
CA PHE A 97 -5.34 10.19 21.27
C PHE A 97 -5.01 11.31 22.26
N ASP A 98 -4.46 12.43 21.79
CA ASP A 98 -4.11 13.58 22.63
C ASP A 98 -5.35 14.32 23.17
N ASP A 99 -6.48 14.26 22.45
CA ASP A 99 -7.77 14.84 22.87
C ASP A 99 -8.46 14.05 24.01
N LYS A 100 -7.87 12.94 24.49
CA LYS A 100 -8.42 12.07 25.55
C LYS A 100 -7.64 12.16 26.85
#